data_AF-L8GD62-F1
#
_entry.id   AF-L8GD62-F1
#
_cell.length_a   1.000
_cell.length_b   1.000
_cell.length_c   1.000
_cell.angle_alpha   90.00
_cell.angle_beta   90.00
_cell.angle_gamma   90.00
#
_symmetry.space_group_name_H-M   'P 1'
#
loop_
_entity.id
_entity.type
_entity.pdbx_description
1 polymer ?
#
loop_
_entity_poly.entity_id
_entity_poly.type
_entity_poly.pdbx_seq_one_letter_code
_entity_poly.pdbx_strand_id
1 'polypeptide(L)'
;MLISSLKPEEYALALSKLQSLGLPIISNKAPLCSMTGVMGLNIPMDEVNHTTKVLKGAWQARAIHIANNGDFTVITLDALITYLKHKGVILNPMHTSLSMVVPSTWLLLLNDMAAAEAICTLCHVILLGKELDISPWKDGYTQGSNQVYIQGLAEITSCHAVMEFLRHRCVPVTDHFFSQLINGRMALWMTIQFKLATGMNKALELNGRKSFNRKAIAIIKSKMVEE
;
A
#
# COMPACT_ATOMS: atom_id res chain seq x y z
N MET A 1 28.47 3.85 3.48
CA MET A 1 27.78 2.63 2.98
C MET A 1 27.13 2.96 1.64
N LEU A 2 27.17 2.05 0.66
CA LEU A 2 26.54 2.25 -0.66
C LEU A 2 25.34 1.31 -0.81
N ILE A 3 24.20 1.83 -1.24
CA ILE A 3 23.02 1.06 -1.65
C ILE A 3 22.84 1.27 -3.14
N SER A 4 22.92 0.21 -3.93
CA SER A 4 22.94 0.27 -5.40
C SER A 4 21.95 -0.73 -6.00
N SER A 5 21.77 -0.62 -7.32
CA SER A 5 20.92 -1.52 -8.10
C SER A 5 19.44 -1.48 -7.73
N LEU A 6 18.99 -0.40 -7.10
CA LEU A 6 17.60 -0.23 -6.70
C LEU A 6 16.75 0.11 -7.93
N LYS A 7 15.69 -0.66 -8.18
CA LYS A 7 14.64 -0.25 -9.12
C LYS A 7 13.99 1.07 -8.66
N PRO A 8 13.32 1.83 -9.54
CA PRO A 8 12.67 3.09 -9.15
C PRO A 8 11.77 3.00 -7.91
N GLU A 9 11.00 1.91 -7.76
CA GLU A 9 10.10 1.69 -6.63
C GLU A 9 10.88 1.37 -5.34
N GLU A 10 11.90 0.52 -5.46
CA GLU A 10 12.81 0.16 -4.36
C GLU A 10 13.63 1.37 -3.91
N TYR A 11 13.97 2.26 -4.85
CA TYR A 11 14.67 3.50 -4.61
C TYR A 11 13.81 4.46 -3.78
N ALA A 12 12.56 4.67 -4.16
CA ALA A 12 11.62 5.48 -3.39
C ALA A 12 11.43 4.95 -1.96
N LEU A 13 11.25 3.62 -1.82
CA LEU A 13 11.11 2.95 -0.53
C LEU A 13 12.37 3.13 0.33
N ALA A 14 13.55 2.90 -0.24
CA ALA A 14 14.82 3.08 0.45
C ALA A 14 15.03 4.53 0.87
N LEU A 15 14.72 5.50 0.01
CA LEU A 15 14.87 6.92 0.29
C LEU A 15 13.98 7.34 1.47
N SER A 16 12.71 6.96 1.44
CA SER A 16 11.77 7.24 2.53
C SER A 16 12.23 6.59 3.85
N LYS A 17 12.68 5.33 3.82
CA LYS A 17 13.23 4.64 5.01
C LYS A 17 14.42 5.39 5.58
N LEU A 18 15.37 5.82 4.75
CA LEU A 18 16.55 6.54 5.19
C LEU A 18 16.22 7.93 5.76
N GLN A 19 15.30 8.65 5.11
CA GLN A 19 14.81 9.94 5.60
C GLN A 19 14.10 9.81 6.94
N SER A 20 13.29 8.77 7.13
CA SER A 20 12.60 8.52 8.41
C SER A 20 13.56 8.27 9.57
N LEU A 21 14.76 7.75 9.28
CA LEU A 21 15.80 7.49 10.25
C LEU A 21 16.72 8.70 10.47
N GLY A 22 16.48 9.81 9.77
CA GLY A 22 17.36 10.98 9.82
C GLY A 22 18.78 10.72 9.28
N LEU A 23 18.97 9.67 8.48
CA LEU A 23 20.30 9.28 8.00
C LEU A 23 20.75 10.21 6.86
N PRO A 24 21.95 10.81 6.95
CA PRO A 24 22.44 11.73 5.93
C PRO A 24 22.83 10.97 4.65
N ILE A 25 22.12 11.31 3.57
CA ILE A 25 22.40 10.81 2.22
C ILE A 25 23.37 11.77 1.54
N ILE A 26 24.58 11.30 1.27
CA ILE A 26 25.67 12.10 0.67
C ILE A 26 25.83 11.89 -0.83
N SER A 27 25.13 10.90 -1.40
CA SER A 27 25.05 10.70 -2.83
C SER A 27 23.65 10.19 -3.17
N ASN A 28 22.95 10.91 -4.04
CA ASN A 28 21.59 10.59 -4.48
C ASN A 28 21.60 10.61 -6.01
N LYS A 29 21.74 9.42 -6.61
CA LYS A 29 21.55 9.23 -8.05
C LYS A 29 20.20 8.55 -8.26
N ALA A 30 19.15 9.36 -8.29
CA ALA A 30 17.80 8.88 -8.59
C ALA A 30 17.73 8.27 -10.00
N PRO A 31 16.93 7.20 -10.20
CA PRO A 31 16.78 6.54 -11.49
C PRO A 31 15.83 7.30 -12.43
N LEU A 32 16.09 8.59 -12.67
CA LEU A 32 15.27 9.43 -13.56
C LEU A 32 15.39 9.00 -15.03
N CYS A 33 16.55 8.47 -15.43
CA CYS A 33 16.83 7.97 -16.78
C CYS A 33 17.62 6.63 -16.80
N SER A 34 17.90 6.04 -15.63
CA SER A 34 18.62 4.77 -15.49
C SER A 34 17.69 3.68 -14.97
N MET A 35 17.94 2.42 -15.37
CA MET A 35 17.16 1.28 -14.85
C MET A 35 17.36 1.07 -13.34
N THR A 36 18.42 1.62 -12.75
CA THR A 36 18.71 1.50 -11.32
C THR A 36 19.26 2.79 -10.71
N GLY A 37 18.92 3.03 -9.45
CA GLY A 37 19.38 4.16 -8.64
C GLY A 37 20.46 3.76 -7.64
N VAL A 38 21.20 4.76 -7.16
CA VAL A 38 22.26 4.59 -6.16
C VAL A 38 22.13 5.63 -5.04
N MET A 39 22.28 5.18 -3.80
CA MET A 39 22.36 6.03 -2.60
C MET A 39 23.64 5.78 -1.81
N GLY A 40 24.35 6.85 -1.47
CA GLY A 40 25.49 6.82 -0.56
C GLY A 40 25.11 7.39 0.81
N LEU A 41 25.40 6.65 1.87
CA LEU A 41 25.22 7.08 3.26
C LEU A 41 26.56 7.42 3.89
N ASN A 42 26.62 8.56 4.58
CA ASN A 42 27.75 8.92 5.42
C ASN A 42 27.52 8.39 6.84
N ILE A 43 28.11 7.25 7.14
CA ILE A 43 27.98 6.59 8.44
C ILE A 43 29.39 6.55 9.05
N PRO A 44 29.62 7.22 10.20
CA PRO A 44 30.86 7.10 10.97
C PRO A 44 31.18 5.64 11.29
N MET A 45 32.47 5.26 11.25
CA MET A 45 32.87 3.84 11.39
C MET A 45 32.46 3.23 12.73
N ASP A 46 32.46 4.03 13.79
CA ASP A 46 32.01 3.69 15.14
C ASP A 46 30.49 3.46 15.24
N GLU A 47 29.71 4.05 14.33
CA GLU A 47 28.25 3.92 14.28
C GLU A 47 27.76 2.82 13.34
N VAL A 48 28.64 2.22 12.52
CA VAL A 48 28.26 1.24 11.47
C VAL A 48 27.42 0.10 12.02
N ASN A 49 27.76 -0.45 13.18
CA ASN A 49 27.01 -1.58 13.76
C ASN A 49 25.61 -1.18 14.23
N HIS A 50 25.50 0.00 14.86
CA HIS A 50 24.23 0.54 15.30
C HIS A 50 23.34 0.87 14.10
N THR A 51 23.88 1.62 13.14
CA THR A 51 23.17 2.00 11.91
C THR A 51 22.77 0.80 11.09
N THR A 52 23.61 -0.23 10.99
CA THR A 52 23.24 -1.50 10.33
C THR A 52 22.06 -2.18 11.02
N LYS A 53 22.01 -2.19 12.35
CA LYS A 53 20.91 -2.77 13.12
C LYS A 53 19.61 -1.98 12.92
N VAL A 54 19.70 -0.64 12.94
CA VAL A 54 18.57 0.26 12.68
C VAL A 54 18.06 0.10 11.24
N LEU A 55 18.97 0.04 10.26
CA LEU A 55 18.63 -0.20 8.85
C LEU A 55 17.97 -1.56 8.66
N LYS A 56 18.47 -2.63 9.30
CA LYS A 56 17.82 -3.95 9.25
C LYS A 56 16.41 -3.91 9.81
N GLY A 57 16.19 -3.23 10.94
CA GLY A 57 14.86 -3.02 11.52
C GLY A 57 13.94 -2.24 10.58
N ALA A 58 14.41 -1.12 10.02
CA ALA A 58 13.64 -0.32 9.07
C ALA A 58 13.37 -1.07 7.75
N TRP A 59 14.29 -1.93 7.31
CA TRP A 59 14.06 -2.78 6.14
C TRP A 59 13.01 -3.86 6.40
N GLN A 60 12.91 -4.35 7.64
CA GLN A 60 11.85 -5.24 8.11
C GLN A 60 10.52 -4.52 8.40
N ALA A 61 10.55 -3.19 8.58
CA ALA A 61 9.34 -2.39 8.78
C ALA A 61 8.37 -2.54 7.60
N ARG A 62 7.09 -2.67 7.92
CA ARG A 62 6.04 -2.76 6.92
C ARG A 62 5.80 -1.37 6.37
N ALA A 63 5.63 -1.33 5.06
CA ALA A 63 5.28 -0.12 4.34
C ALA A 63 3.83 -0.23 3.90
N ILE A 64 3.06 0.83 4.14
CA ILE A 64 1.69 0.99 3.68
C ILE A 64 1.68 2.13 2.67
N HIS A 65 1.16 1.83 1.50
CA HIS A 65 0.86 2.79 0.46
C HIS A 65 -0.43 3.54 0.81
N ILE A 66 -0.38 4.86 0.76
CA ILE A 66 -1.54 5.74 0.94
C ILE A 66 -1.57 6.66 -0.27
N ALA A 67 -2.60 6.57 -1.09
CA ALA A 67 -2.76 7.41 -2.26
C ALA A 67 -4.08 8.18 -2.24
N ASN A 68 -4.06 9.36 -2.85
CA ASN A 68 -5.23 10.14 -3.15
C ASN A 68 -5.24 10.43 -4.66
N ASN A 69 -6.30 10.02 -5.35
CA ASN A 69 -6.43 10.25 -6.80
C ASN A 69 -6.96 11.66 -7.15
N GLY A 70 -7.13 12.54 -6.16
CA GLY A 70 -7.65 13.91 -6.34
C GLY A 70 -6.62 15.01 -6.08
N ASP A 71 -6.99 16.24 -6.46
CA ASP A 71 -6.13 17.41 -6.35
C ASP A 71 -5.73 17.76 -4.91
N PHE A 72 -4.41 17.92 -4.77
CA PHE A 72 -3.56 18.34 -3.66
C PHE A 72 -4.24 18.84 -2.37
N THR A 73 -4.18 17.98 -1.35
CA THR A 73 -4.08 18.41 0.06
C THR A 73 -2.94 17.60 0.69
N VAL A 74 -1.95 18.27 1.26
CA VAL A 74 -0.83 17.60 1.93
C VAL A 74 -1.37 16.87 3.17
N ILE A 75 -1.25 15.55 3.17
CA ILE A 75 -1.54 14.75 4.36
C ILE A 75 -0.33 14.80 5.29
N THR A 76 -0.54 15.26 6.51
CA THR A 76 0.48 15.21 7.57
C THR A 76 0.35 13.92 8.37
N LEU A 77 1.47 13.49 8.95
CA LEU A 77 1.48 12.33 9.85
C LEU A 77 0.52 12.54 11.03
N ASP A 78 0.45 13.76 11.58
CA ASP A 78 -0.44 14.07 12.71
C ASP A 78 -1.92 13.95 12.35
N ALA A 79 -2.32 14.42 11.16
CA ALA A 79 -3.69 14.27 10.68
C ALA A 79 -4.06 12.78 10.52
N LEU A 80 -3.13 12.00 9.96
CA LEU A 80 -3.31 10.55 9.78
C LEU A 80 -3.38 9.81 11.13
N ILE A 81 -2.47 10.11 12.07
CA ILE A 81 -2.47 9.52 13.42
C ILE A 81 -3.78 9.84 14.14
N THR A 82 -4.23 11.10 14.08
CA THR A 82 -5.49 11.52 14.71
C THR A 82 -6.66 10.74 14.14
N TYR A 83 -6.74 10.62 12.82
CA TYR A 83 -7.77 9.83 12.15
C TYR A 83 -7.75 8.35 12.56
N LEU A 84 -6.58 7.72 12.51
CA LEU A 84 -6.41 6.31 12.84
C LEU A 84 -6.78 6.02 14.30
N LYS A 85 -6.45 6.94 15.21
CA LYS A 85 -6.87 6.88 16.61
C LYS A 85 -8.39 6.85 16.75
N HIS A 86 -9.11 7.66 15.99
CA HIS A 86 -10.59 7.62 15.95
C HIS A 86 -11.14 6.31 15.37
N LYS A 87 -10.36 5.60 14.55
CA LYS A 87 -10.67 4.27 14.04
C LYS A 87 -10.23 3.12 14.97
N GLY A 88 -9.71 3.45 16.16
CA GLY A 88 -9.23 2.46 17.13
C GLY A 88 -7.84 1.90 16.83
N VAL A 89 -7.11 2.50 15.88
CA VAL A 89 -5.73 2.13 15.56
C VAL A 89 -4.79 3.13 16.22
N ILE A 90 -4.01 2.67 17.20
CA ILE A 90 -3.06 3.51 17.91
C ILE A 90 -1.68 3.31 17.29
N LEU A 91 -1.09 4.40 16.80
CA LEU A 91 0.26 4.41 16.28
C LEU A 91 1.23 5.04 17.28
N ASN A 92 2.41 4.45 17.40
CA ASN A 92 3.52 5.06 18.13
C ASN A 92 4.28 5.99 17.18
N PRO A 93 4.26 7.33 17.38
CA PRO A 93 4.94 8.27 16.50
C PRO A 93 6.45 8.02 16.39
N MET A 94 7.09 7.46 17.42
CA MET A 94 8.53 7.14 17.41
C MET A 94 8.88 5.95 16.50
N HIS A 95 7.88 5.19 16.07
CA HIS A 95 8.04 4.03 15.20
C HIS A 95 7.18 4.13 13.95
N THR A 96 6.72 5.34 13.64
CA THR A 96 5.85 5.63 12.51
C THR A 96 6.40 6.82 11.77
N SER A 97 6.55 6.71 10.45
CA SER A 97 6.93 7.84 9.62
C SER A 97 6.09 7.88 8.36
N LEU A 98 5.70 9.09 7.94
CA LEU A 98 5.02 9.34 6.69
C LEU A 98 5.96 10.10 5.76
N SER A 99 6.16 9.61 4.55
CA SER A 99 6.93 10.32 3.52
C SER A 99 6.12 10.39 2.24
N MET A 100 6.11 11.55 1.59
CA MET A 100 5.54 11.67 0.25
C MET A 100 6.54 11.08 -0.76
N VAL A 101 6.09 10.12 -1.58
CA VAL A 101 6.93 9.46 -2.58
C VAL A 101 6.79 10.15 -3.94
N VAL A 102 5.55 10.44 -4.31
CA VAL A 102 5.17 11.28 -5.46
C VAL A 102 3.98 12.15 -5.04
N PRO A 103 3.68 13.23 -5.78
CA PRO A 103 2.45 14.00 -5.55
C PRO A 103 1.22 13.12 -5.30
N SER A 104 0.49 13.44 -4.22
CA SER A 104 -0.71 12.73 -3.78
C SER A 104 -0.53 11.25 -3.40
N THR A 105 0.71 10.79 -3.24
CA THR A 105 1.04 9.44 -2.77
C THR A 105 2.07 9.49 -1.63
N TRP A 106 1.69 8.88 -0.52
CA TRP A 106 2.49 8.77 0.68
C TRP A 106 2.80 7.32 1.02
N LEU A 107 3.92 7.15 1.68
CA LEU A 107 4.37 5.90 2.26
C LEU A 107 4.35 6.05 3.77
N LEU A 108 3.53 5.23 4.43
CA LEU A 108 3.53 5.08 5.88
C LEU A 108 4.39 3.88 6.25
N LEU A 109 5.52 4.14 6.91
CA LEU A 109 6.37 3.12 7.48
C LEU A 109 6.01 2.93 8.95
N LEU A 110 5.83 1.69 9.36
CA LEU A 110 5.57 1.34 10.75
C LEU A 110 6.17 -0.02 11.12
N ASN A 111 6.65 -0.11 12.37
CA ASN A 111 7.23 -1.34 12.91
C ASN A 111 6.20 -2.31 13.48
N ASP A 112 4.99 -1.83 13.80
CA ASP A 112 3.91 -2.62 14.37
C ASP A 112 3.12 -3.33 13.27
N MET A 113 3.25 -4.65 13.19
CA MET A 113 2.55 -5.49 12.22
C MET A 113 1.04 -5.52 12.47
N ALA A 114 0.59 -5.52 13.72
CA ALA A 114 -0.83 -5.56 14.04
C ALA A 114 -1.50 -4.24 13.66
N ALA A 115 -0.84 -3.12 13.92
CA ALA A 115 -1.29 -1.81 13.47
C ALA A 115 -1.30 -1.71 11.94
N ALA A 116 -0.29 -2.26 11.26
CA ALA A 116 -0.24 -2.25 9.80
C ALA A 116 -1.39 -3.05 9.18
N GLU A 117 -1.66 -4.25 9.70
CA GLU A 117 -2.81 -5.05 9.26
C GLU A 117 -4.13 -4.33 9.56
N ALA A 118 -4.28 -3.71 10.72
CA ALA A 118 -5.48 -2.96 11.09
C ALA A 118 -5.74 -1.79 10.12
N ILE A 119 -4.70 -1.03 9.76
CA ILE A 119 -4.80 0.05 8.76
C ILE A 119 -5.24 -0.49 7.41
N CYS A 120 -4.61 -1.56 6.91
CA CYS A 120 -4.97 -2.15 5.62
C CYS A 120 -6.38 -2.76 5.59
N THR A 121 -6.99 -3.02 6.75
CA THR A 121 -8.37 -3.48 6.85
C THR A 121 -9.41 -2.35 6.82
N LEU A 122 -8.96 -1.08 6.82
CA LEU A 122 -9.86 0.07 6.71
C LEU A 122 -10.37 0.18 5.27
N CYS A 123 -11.65 -0.13 5.08
CA CYS A 123 -12.29 -0.11 3.76
C CYS A 123 -12.74 1.29 3.30
N HIS A 124 -12.56 2.32 4.12
CA HIS A 124 -12.98 3.69 3.84
C HIS A 124 -12.22 4.68 4.70
N VAL A 125 -11.22 5.33 4.11
CA VAL A 125 -10.45 6.37 4.80
C VAL A 125 -10.74 7.71 4.15
N ILE A 126 -11.62 8.49 4.77
CA ILE A 126 -11.83 9.89 4.41
C ILE A 126 -10.99 10.77 5.33
N LEU A 127 -10.00 11.45 4.76
CA LEU A 127 -9.19 12.43 5.47
C LEU A 127 -9.30 13.77 4.76
N LEU A 128 -9.59 14.84 5.50
CA LEU A 128 -9.76 16.20 4.95
C LEU A 128 -10.76 16.26 3.77
N GLY A 129 -11.83 15.45 3.83
CA GLY A 129 -12.87 15.40 2.79
C GLY A 129 -12.46 14.66 1.52
N LYS A 130 -11.31 13.97 1.50
CA LYS A 130 -10.84 13.15 0.38
C LYS A 130 -10.77 11.69 0.79
N GLU A 131 -11.19 10.81 -0.11
CA GLU A 131 -11.05 9.37 0.05
C GLU A 131 -9.61 8.96 -0.28
N LEU A 132 -8.99 8.22 0.63
CA LEU A 132 -7.64 7.68 0.49
C LEU A 132 -7.73 6.20 0.12
N ASP A 133 -6.95 5.82 -0.87
CA ASP A 133 -6.63 4.43 -1.18
C ASP A 133 -5.50 3.98 -0.26
N ILE A 134 -5.72 2.89 0.48
CA ILE A 134 -4.76 2.35 1.45
C ILE A 134 -4.52 0.88 1.12
N SER A 135 -3.26 0.55 0.85
CA SER A 135 -2.83 -0.80 0.52
C SER A 135 -1.47 -1.13 1.12
N PRO A 136 -1.16 -2.41 1.38
CA PRO A 136 0.19 -2.82 1.72
C PRO A 136 1.17 -2.50 0.56
N TRP A 137 2.38 -2.07 0.88
CA TRP A 137 3.42 -1.88 -0.13
C TRP A 137 3.89 -3.23 -0.69
N LYS A 138 3.92 -3.33 -2.02
CA LYS A 138 4.03 -4.59 -2.78
C LYS A 138 5.31 -5.38 -2.52
N ASP A 139 6.44 -4.72 -2.24
CA ASP A 139 7.73 -5.40 -1.98
C ASP A 139 7.95 -5.81 -0.52
N GLY A 140 7.05 -5.40 0.38
CA GLY A 140 7.17 -5.65 1.81
C GLY A 140 6.20 -6.71 2.32
N TYR A 141 5.11 -7.00 1.60
CA TYR A 141 4.18 -8.07 1.92
C TYR A 141 4.38 -9.20 0.92
N THR A 142 4.64 -10.42 1.38
CA THR A 142 4.59 -11.61 0.53
C THR A 142 3.20 -11.67 -0.11
N GLN A 143 3.10 -11.21 -1.35
CA GLN A 143 1.86 -11.22 -2.10
C GLN A 143 1.49 -12.70 -2.30
N GLY A 144 0.48 -13.16 -1.57
CA GLY A 144 0.01 -14.53 -1.70
C GLY A 144 -0.52 -14.78 -3.11
N SER A 145 -0.55 -16.04 -3.55
CA SER A 145 -1.20 -16.45 -4.81
C SER A 145 -2.74 -16.37 -4.78
N ASN A 146 -3.30 -15.79 -3.72
CA ASN A 146 -4.73 -15.74 -3.42
C ASN A 146 -5.43 -14.50 -4.02
N GLN A 147 -5.16 -14.23 -5.30
CA GLN A 147 -5.68 -13.06 -6.00
C GLN A 147 -6.89 -13.43 -6.88
N VAL A 148 -7.90 -12.57 -6.89
CA VAL A 148 -9.01 -12.61 -7.84
C VAL A 148 -9.10 -11.33 -8.63
N TYR A 149 -9.70 -11.45 -9.80
CA TYR A 149 -10.09 -10.37 -10.67
C TYR A 149 -11.61 -10.30 -10.72
N ILE A 150 -12.16 -9.12 -10.43
CA ILE A 150 -13.59 -8.84 -10.45
C ILE A 150 -13.88 -7.98 -11.66
N GLN A 151 -14.80 -8.43 -12.51
CA GLN A 151 -15.25 -7.71 -13.70
C GLN A 151 -16.76 -7.46 -13.67
N GLY A 152 -17.19 -6.51 -14.51
CA GLY A 152 -18.60 -6.21 -14.70
C GLY A 152 -19.16 -5.30 -13.61
N LEU A 153 -18.30 -4.53 -12.95
CA LEU A 153 -18.74 -3.51 -11.99
C LEU A 153 -19.63 -2.47 -12.70
N ALA A 154 -20.56 -1.86 -11.95
CA ALA A 154 -21.34 -0.73 -12.43
C ALA A 154 -20.50 0.55 -12.34
N GLU A 155 -20.78 1.55 -13.18
CA GLU A 155 -20.04 2.84 -13.16
C GLU A 155 -20.18 3.57 -11.82
N ILE A 156 -21.29 3.36 -11.12
CA ILE A 156 -21.57 3.93 -9.80
C ILE A 156 -20.93 3.13 -8.65
N THR A 157 -20.22 2.04 -8.94
CA THR A 157 -19.61 1.20 -7.92
C THR A 157 -18.36 1.88 -7.36
N SER A 158 -18.36 2.21 -6.07
CA SER A 158 -17.17 2.66 -5.36
C SER A 158 -16.31 1.49 -4.90
N CYS A 159 -15.00 1.74 -4.78
CA CYS A 159 -14.04 0.80 -4.19
C CYS A 159 -14.52 0.32 -2.80
N HIS A 160 -14.90 1.28 -1.94
CA HIS A 160 -15.45 1.01 -0.61
C HIS A 160 -16.60 -0.02 -0.64
N ALA A 161 -17.57 0.15 -1.54
CA ALA A 161 -18.74 -0.72 -1.59
C ALA A 161 -18.36 -2.17 -1.99
N VAL A 162 -17.38 -2.35 -2.87
CA VAL A 162 -16.85 -3.68 -3.22
C VAL A 162 -16.12 -4.30 -2.04
N MET A 163 -15.28 -3.53 -1.35
CA MET A 163 -14.52 -3.98 -0.20
C MET A 163 -15.42 -4.40 0.96
N GLU A 164 -16.46 -3.61 1.27
CA GLU A 164 -17.48 -3.96 2.27
C GLU A 164 -18.22 -5.25 1.90
N PHE A 165 -18.63 -5.40 0.64
CA PHE A 165 -19.30 -6.61 0.16
C PHE A 165 -18.45 -7.86 0.34
N LEU A 166 -17.16 -7.79 -0.01
CA LEU A 166 -16.23 -8.91 0.14
C LEU A 166 -15.89 -9.18 1.60
N ARG A 167 -15.67 -8.14 2.41
CA ARG A 167 -15.37 -8.27 3.85
C ARG A 167 -16.46 -9.03 4.59
N HIS A 168 -17.73 -8.73 4.30
CA HIS A 168 -18.87 -9.42 4.91
C HIS A 168 -19.00 -10.91 4.52
N ARG A 169 -18.38 -11.34 3.41
CA ARG A 169 -18.64 -12.66 2.79
C ARG A 169 -17.43 -13.59 2.78
N CYS A 170 -16.22 -13.04 2.65
CA CYS A 170 -15.03 -13.79 2.28
C CYS A 170 -13.95 -13.80 3.38
N VAL A 171 -14.08 -12.98 4.44
CA VAL A 171 -13.01 -12.79 5.46
C VAL A 171 -11.70 -12.23 4.83
N PRO A 172 -10.72 -11.73 5.61
CA PRO A 172 -10.10 -10.42 5.36
C PRO A 172 -9.38 -10.32 4.01
N VAL A 173 -9.72 -9.25 3.28
CA VAL A 173 -8.97 -8.76 2.12
C VAL A 173 -7.68 -8.10 2.63
N THR A 174 -6.55 -8.41 2.01
CA THR A 174 -5.24 -7.86 2.40
C THR A 174 -4.80 -6.72 1.51
N ASP A 175 -5.16 -6.78 0.24
CA ASP A 175 -4.76 -5.78 -0.74
C ASP A 175 -5.84 -5.71 -1.83
N HIS A 176 -5.94 -4.55 -2.45
CA HIS A 176 -6.92 -4.29 -3.49
C HIS A 176 -6.37 -3.22 -4.43
N PHE A 177 -6.67 -3.37 -5.71
CA PHE A 177 -6.29 -2.37 -6.70
C PHE A 177 -7.48 -2.08 -7.59
N PHE A 178 -7.93 -0.83 -7.50
CA PHE A 178 -9.01 -0.28 -8.31
C PHE A 178 -8.39 0.62 -9.38
N SER A 179 -8.34 0.13 -10.61
CA SER A 179 -7.72 0.88 -11.70
C SER A 179 -8.58 2.05 -12.13
N GLN A 180 -7.95 3.15 -12.53
CA GLN A 180 -8.59 4.23 -13.26
C GLN A 180 -8.16 4.15 -14.73
N LEU A 181 -9.11 4.41 -15.62
CA LEU A 181 -8.82 4.58 -17.05
C LEU A 181 -8.07 5.90 -17.25
N ILE A 182 -7.36 6.01 -18.38
CA ILE A 182 -6.55 7.18 -18.76
C ILE A 182 -7.35 8.50 -18.72
N ASN A 183 -8.68 8.43 -18.90
CA ASN A 183 -9.58 9.58 -18.85
C ASN A 183 -10.17 9.86 -17.45
N GLY A 184 -9.59 9.31 -16.39
CA GLY A 184 -10.03 9.51 -15.00
C GLY A 184 -11.32 8.78 -14.63
N ARG A 185 -11.95 8.05 -15.56
CA ARG A 185 -13.12 7.20 -15.25
C ARG A 185 -12.67 5.93 -14.53
N MET A 186 -13.51 5.43 -13.64
CA MET A 186 -13.25 4.17 -12.94
C MET A 186 -13.23 3.00 -13.92
N ALA A 187 -12.23 2.13 -13.80
CA ALA A 187 -12.26 0.86 -14.51
C ALA A 187 -13.42 0.03 -13.95
N LEU A 188 -14.17 -0.64 -14.84
CA LEU A 188 -15.28 -1.51 -14.45
C LEU A 188 -14.80 -2.88 -13.96
N TRP A 189 -13.61 -2.90 -13.39
CA TRP A 189 -12.92 -4.07 -12.87
C TRP A 189 -12.00 -3.70 -11.71
N MET A 190 -11.69 -4.69 -10.89
CA MET A 190 -10.82 -4.57 -9.71
C MET A 190 -10.02 -5.85 -9.51
N THR A 191 -8.78 -5.76 -9.05
CA THR A 191 -8.07 -6.92 -8.51
C THR A 191 -8.13 -6.89 -6.98
N ILE A 192 -8.39 -8.05 -6.38
CA ILE A 192 -8.49 -8.23 -4.94
C ILE A 192 -7.54 -9.34 -4.52
N GLN A 193 -6.78 -9.09 -3.47
CA GLN A 193 -5.89 -10.05 -2.84
C GLN A 193 -6.42 -10.44 -1.47
N PHE A 194 -6.58 -11.74 -1.23
CA PHE A 194 -6.99 -12.24 0.08
C PHE A 194 -5.80 -12.69 0.91
N LYS A 195 -5.91 -12.55 2.24
CA LYS A 195 -4.92 -13.10 3.19
C LYS A 195 -4.82 -14.61 3.07
N LEU A 196 -5.98 -15.26 2.93
CA LEU A 196 -6.13 -16.70 2.99
C LEU A 196 -6.80 -17.22 1.72
N ALA A 197 -6.40 -18.43 1.29
CA ALA A 197 -7.02 -19.12 0.16
C ALA A 197 -8.51 -19.38 0.39
N THR A 198 -8.93 -19.57 1.65
CA THR A 198 -10.35 -19.72 2.02
C THR A 198 -11.17 -18.50 1.65
N GLY A 199 -10.62 -17.28 1.78
CA GLY A 199 -11.32 -16.06 1.38
C GLY A 199 -11.42 -15.90 -0.13
N MET A 200 -10.34 -16.23 -0.84
CA MET A 200 -10.35 -16.30 -2.30
C MET A 200 -11.39 -17.30 -2.81
N ASN A 201 -11.43 -18.51 -2.25
CA ASN A 201 -12.38 -19.56 -2.66
C ASN A 201 -13.84 -19.11 -2.44
N LYS A 202 -14.13 -18.50 -1.28
CA LYS A 202 -15.46 -17.92 -1.03
C LYS A 202 -15.81 -16.82 -2.02
N ALA A 203 -14.85 -15.99 -2.43
CA ALA A 203 -15.07 -14.97 -3.45
C ALA A 203 -15.38 -15.60 -4.82
N LEU A 204 -14.66 -16.65 -5.21
CA LEU A 204 -14.91 -17.39 -6.45
C LEU A 204 -16.30 -18.04 -6.47
N GLU A 205 -16.81 -18.49 -5.33
CA GLU A 205 -18.19 -19.02 -5.22
C GLU A 205 -19.27 -17.97 -5.49
N LEU A 206 -18.95 -16.67 -5.37
CA LEU A 206 -19.88 -15.58 -5.69
C LEU A 206 -19.98 -15.31 -7.21
N ASN A 207 -19.06 -15.86 -8.01
CA ASN A 207 -19.01 -15.70 -9.45
C ASN A 207 -20.34 -16.13 -10.11
N GLY A 208 -20.97 -15.21 -10.86
CA GLY A 208 -22.21 -15.49 -11.61
C GLY A 208 -23.46 -15.80 -10.76
N ARG A 209 -23.33 -15.97 -9.44
CA ARG A 209 -24.45 -16.27 -8.53
C ARG A 209 -25.07 -15.04 -7.88
N LYS A 210 -24.34 -13.92 -7.85
CA LYS A 210 -24.73 -12.71 -7.14
C LYS A 210 -24.63 -11.49 -8.05
N SER A 211 -25.61 -10.59 -7.92
CA SER A 211 -25.53 -9.25 -8.48
C SER A 211 -24.97 -8.28 -7.44
N PHE A 212 -24.10 -7.38 -7.87
CA PHE A 212 -23.61 -6.24 -7.11
C PHE A 212 -24.13 -4.99 -7.80
N ASN A 213 -24.80 -4.10 -7.05
CA ASN A 213 -25.53 -2.95 -7.64
C ASN A 213 -26.44 -3.36 -8.82
N ARG A 214 -27.18 -4.47 -8.67
CA ARG A 214 -28.08 -5.05 -9.68
C ARG A 214 -27.42 -5.54 -10.97
N LYS A 215 -26.09 -5.58 -11.03
CA LYS A 215 -25.33 -6.10 -12.16
C LYS A 215 -24.62 -7.40 -11.77
N ALA A 216 -24.69 -8.42 -12.63
CA ALA A 216 -23.93 -9.64 -12.40
C ALA A 216 -22.43 -9.33 -12.47
N ILE A 217 -21.68 -9.82 -11.49
CA ILE A 217 -20.22 -9.69 -11.47
C ILE A 217 -19.56 -11.02 -11.80
N ALA A 218 -18.47 -10.95 -12.54
CA ALA A 218 -17.60 -12.09 -12.78
C ALA A 218 -16.42 -12.01 -11.82
N ILE A 219 -16.12 -13.11 -11.13
CA ILE A 219 -14.96 -13.22 -10.22
C ILE A 219 -14.11 -14.39 -10.69
N ILE A 220 -12.90 -14.08 -11.13
CA ILE A 220 -12.00 -15.01 -11.80
C ILE A 220 -10.71 -15.08 -11.00
N LYS A 221 -10.13 -16.28 -10.83
CA LYS A 221 -8.82 -16.41 -10.20
C LYS A 221 -7.78 -15.74 -11.09
N SER A 222 -6.97 -14.85 -10.53
CA SER A 222 -5.84 -14.27 -11.25
C SER A 222 -4.80 -15.36 -11.48
N LYS A 223 -4.40 -15.59 -12.74
CA LYS A 223 -3.19 -16.36 -13.03
C LYS A 223 -2.03 -15.37 -12.98
N MET A 224 -1.00 -15.67 -12.19
CA MET A 224 0.28 -15.00 -12.38
C MET A 224 0.71 -15.29 -13.83
N VAL A 225 0.83 -14.24 -14.63
CA VAL A 225 1.60 -14.31 -15.86
C VAL A 225 3.04 -14.31 -15.39
N GLU A 226 3.73 -15.44 -15.55
CA GLU A 226 5.19 -15.47 -15.44
C GLU A 226 5.73 -14.61 -16.60
N GLU A 227 6.27 -13.43 -16.27
CA GLU A 227 7.12 -12.64 -17.17
C GLU A 227 8.57 -13.14 -17.10
#